data_AF-A0A847W6W7-F1
#
_entry.id   AF-A0A847W6W7-F1
#
_cell.length_a   1.000
_cell.length_b   1.000
_cell.length_c   1.000
_cell.angle_alpha   90.00
_cell.angle_beta   90.00
_cell.angle_gamma   90.00
#
_symmetry.space_group_name_H-M   'P 1'
#
loop_
_entity.id
_entity.type
_entity.pdbx_description
1 polymer ?
#
loop_
_entity_poly.entity_id
_entity_poly.type
_entity_poly.pdbx_seq_one_letter_code
_entity_poly.pdbx_strand_id
1 'polypeptide(L)'
;MVKKSNRILFSISSHAFPIDLFPDTLVIEEGRINIITRELFSSQVYSVDIRNIANVLINTTIFFSQLVIISKTFEENEIKISNLRKSEAIFARRIIEGLRTFENKKISTSSYTKKELVLKLQQLSTTEIVL
;
A
#
# COMPACT_ATOMS: atom_id res chain seq x y z
N MET A 1 -11.60 -5.58 22.96
CA MET A 1 -10.39 -4.99 22.35
C MET A 1 -10.44 -5.17 20.84
N VAL A 2 -11.09 -4.27 20.07
CA VAL A 2 -11.22 -4.39 18.59
C VAL A 2 -11.29 -2.99 17.96
N LYS A 3 -10.26 -2.14 18.15
CA LYS A 3 -10.29 -0.76 17.59
C LYS A 3 -8.99 -0.24 16.97
N LYS A 4 -7.85 -0.93 17.11
CA LYS A 4 -6.56 -0.40 16.64
C LYS A 4 -6.26 -0.63 15.14
N SER A 5 -6.83 -1.66 14.50
CA SER A 5 -6.45 -2.01 13.11
C SER A 5 -7.03 -1.07 12.04
N ASN A 6 -7.94 -0.16 12.37
CA ASN A 6 -8.84 0.45 11.36
C ASN A 6 -8.42 1.86 10.91
N ARG A 7 -7.31 2.44 11.42
CA ARG A 7 -6.94 3.81 11.01
C ARG A 7 -6.35 3.79 9.60
N ILE A 8 -7.10 4.32 8.64
CA ILE A 8 -6.64 4.50 7.26
C ILE A 8 -5.58 5.61 7.23
N LEU A 9 -4.38 5.25 6.78
CA LEU A 9 -3.25 6.16 6.63
C LEU A 9 -3.22 6.78 5.24
N PHE A 10 -3.51 5.99 4.20
CA PHE A 10 -3.46 6.43 2.81
C PHE A 10 -4.48 5.66 1.95
N SER A 11 -5.04 6.33 0.95
CA SER A 11 -5.96 5.73 -0.02
C SER A 11 -5.74 6.38 -1.38
N ILE A 12 -5.60 5.57 -2.43
CA ILE A 12 -5.41 6.04 -3.81
C ILE A 12 -6.17 5.14 -4.78
N SER A 13 -6.55 5.71 -5.91
CA SER A 13 -7.16 4.98 -7.03
C SER A 13 -6.20 4.90 -8.21
N SER A 14 -6.37 3.88 -9.06
CA SER A 14 -5.71 3.82 -10.36
C SER A 14 -6.18 4.93 -11.29
N HIS A 15 -5.33 5.26 -12.27
CA HIS A 15 -5.58 6.30 -13.27
C HIS A 15 -5.35 5.72 -14.67
N ALA A 16 -6.22 4.83 -15.16
CA ALA A 16 -6.15 4.39 -16.55
C ALA A 16 -6.54 5.53 -17.51
N PHE A 17 -5.61 5.95 -18.37
CA PHE A 17 -5.85 6.97 -19.39
C PHE A 17 -6.38 6.33 -20.68
N PRO A 18 -7.35 6.92 -21.42
CA PRO A 18 -8.02 8.21 -21.15
C PRO A 18 -9.31 8.14 -20.32
N ILE A 19 -9.89 6.96 -20.11
CA ILE A 19 -11.08 6.77 -19.26
C ILE A 19 -10.90 5.49 -18.45
N ASP A 20 -10.84 5.63 -17.13
CA ASP A 20 -10.89 4.52 -16.16
C ASP A 20 -12.31 4.43 -15.59
N LEU A 21 -13.16 3.58 -16.18
CA LEU A 21 -14.57 3.44 -15.74
C LEU A 21 -14.69 2.69 -14.41
N PHE A 22 -13.68 1.90 -14.04
CA PHE A 22 -13.69 1.02 -12.88
C PHE A 22 -12.34 1.07 -12.18
N PRO A 23 -11.97 2.22 -11.59
CA PRO A 23 -10.64 2.37 -11.02
C PRO A 23 -10.45 1.43 -9.82
N ASP A 24 -9.31 0.76 -9.79
CA ASP A 24 -8.85 -0.02 -8.66
C ASP A 24 -8.47 0.91 -7.51
N THR A 25 -8.51 0.42 -6.27
CA THR A 25 -8.18 1.23 -5.09
C THR A 25 -7.21 0.51 -4.18
N LEU A 26 -6.16 1.20 -3.77
CA LEU A 26 -5.27 0.78 -2.69
C LEU A 26 -5.64 1.55 -1.42
N VAL A 27 -5.92 0.83 -0.33
CA VAL A 27 -6.15 1.39 1.01
C VAL A 27 -5.11 0.83 1.97
N ILE A 28 -4.33 1.71 2.59
CA ILE A 28 -3.32 1.35 3.57
C ILE A 28 -3.85 1.72 4.96
N GLU A 29 -4.09 0.71 5.78
CA GLU A 29 -4.40 0.81 7.21
C GLU A 29 -3.15 0.48 8.03
N GLU A 30 -3.17 0.75 9.33
CA GLU A 30 -2.03 0.43 10.20
C GLU A 30 -1.69 -1.06 10.26
N GLY A 31 -2.71 -1.92 10.26
CA GLY A 31 -2.54 -3.36 10.43
C GLY A 31 -2.50 -4.15 9.13
N ARG A 32 -3.06 -3.59 8.05
CA ARG A 32 -3.26 -4.31 6.78
C ARG A 32 -3.35 -3.36 5.59
N ILE A 33 -3.25 -3.95 4.41
CA ILE A 33 -3.46 -3.30 3.12
C ILE A 33 -4.63 -3.97 2.43
N ASN A 34 -5.46 -3.18 1.77
CA ASN A 34 -6.53 -3.68 0.92
C ASN A 34 -6.32 -3.16 -0.51
N ILE A 35 -6.34 -4.07 -1.48
CA ILE A 35 -6.44 -3.72 -2.90
C ILE A 35 -7.83 -4.16 -3.36
N ILE A 36 -8.60 -3.19 -3.86
CA ILE A 36 -9.94 -3.40 -4.37
C ILE A 36 -9.87 -3.30 -5.88
N THR A 37 -10.05 -4.42 -6.56
CA THR A 37 -10.11 -4.45 -8.02
C THR A 37 -11.57 -4.41 -8.49
N ARG A 38 -11.84 -3.70 -9.58
CA ARG A 38 -13.21 -3.51 -10.08
C ARG A 38 -13.31 -3.84 -11.56
N GLU A 39 -14.36 -4.56 -11.91
CA GLU A 39 -14.73 -4.84 -13.29
C GLU A 39 -16.22 -4.55 -13.49
N LEU A 40 -16.68 -4.65 -14.73
CA LEU A 40 -18.09 -4.50 -15.04
C LEU A 40 -18.90 -5.58 -14.30
N PHE A 41 -19.79 -5.14 -13.39
CA PHE A 41 -20.63 -5.98 -12.51
C PHE A 41 -19.92 -6.79 -11.42
N SER A 42 -18.63 -6.59 -11.17
CA SER A 42 -17.95 -7.31 -10.08
C SER A 42 -16.86 -6.49 -9.39
N SER A 43 -16.52 -6.90 -8.18
CA SER A 43 -15.37 -6.37 -7.45
C SER A 43 -14.73 -7.46 -6.60
N GLN A 44 -13.42 -7.38 -6.41
CA GLN A 44 -12.67 -8.27 -5.55
C GLN A 44 -11.84 -7.45 -4.56
N VAL A 45 -11.65 -7.98 -3.35
CA VAL A 45 -10.86 -7.33 -2.31
C VAL A 45 -9.77 -8.28 -1.86
N TYR A 46 -8.52 -7.87 -2.07
CA TYR A 46 -7.34 -8.55 -1.60
C TYR A 46 -6.84 -7.85 -0.34
N SER A 47 -6.92 -8.53 0.80
CA SER A 47 -6.45 -8.01 2.09
C SER A 47 -5.18 -8.73 2.54
N VAL A 48 -4.15 -7.98 2.89
CA VAL A 48 -2.88 -8.52 3.38
C VAL A 48 -2.48 -7.81 4.68
N ASP A 49 -2.29 -8.56 5.74
CA ASP A 49 -1.75 -8.02 6.99
C ASP A 49 -0.30 -7.56 6.77
N ILE A 50 0.06 -6.40 7.34
CA ILE A 50 1.40 -5.81 7.24
C ILE A 50 2.50 -6.82 7.63
N ARG A 51 2.25 -7.62 8.67
CA ARG A 51 3.18 -8.65 9.16
C ARG A 51 3.48 -9.76 8.13
N ASN A 52 2.55 -10.00 7.22
CA ASN A 52 2.62 -11.05 6.20
C ASN A 52 3.22 -10.55 4.89
N ILE A 53 3.56 -9.26 4.77
CA ILE A 53 4.20 -8.71 3.57
C ILE A 53 5.70 -9.05 3.59
N ALA A 54 6.14 -9.80 2.59
CA ALA A 54 7.52 -10.18 2.34
C ALA A 54 8.31 -9.05 1.67
N ASN A 55 7.71 -8.35 0.71
CA ASN A 55 8.36 -7.27 -0.02
C ASN A 55 7.34 -6.34 -0.69
N VAL A 56 7.77 -5.12 -1.01
CA VAL A 56 7.00 -4.17 -1.83
C VAL A 56 7.89 -3.59 -2.93
N LEU A 57 7.51 -3.88 -4.18
CA LEU A 57 8.22 -3.44 -5.37
C LEU A 57 7.45 -2.34 -6.09
N ILE A 58 8.17 -1.47 -6.78
CA ILE A 58 7.61 -0.49 -7.71
C ILE A 58 8.18 -0.78 -9.09
N ASN A 59 7.30 -1.03 -10.05
CA ASN A 59 7.66 -1.09 -11.46
C ASN A 59 7.20 0.22 -12.12
N THR A 60 8.11 0.95 -12.75
CA THR A 60 7.80 2.27 -13.33
C THR A 60 7.90 2.23 -14.85
N THR A 61 6.94 2.87 -15.50
CA THR A 61 6.91 3.14 -16.93
C THR A 61 7.02 4.64 -17.19
N ILE A 62 6.95 5.07 -18.45
CA ILE A 62 7.06 6.49 -18.81
C ILE A 62 5.98 7.33 -18.10
N PHE A 63 4.73 6.85 -18.07
CA PHE A 63 3.58 7.62 -17.55
C PHE A 63 3.13 7.20 -16.14
N PHE A 64 3.16 5.90 -15.85
CA PHE A 64 2.61 5.34 -14.62
C PHE A 64 3.56 4.37 -13.94
N SER A 65 3.21 4.01 -12.71
CA SER A 65 3.86 2.97 -11.94
C SER A 65 2.86 1.92 -11.50
N GLN A 66 3.38 0.73 -11.24
CA GLN A 66 2.69 -0.39 -10.63
C GLN A 66 3.33 -0.66 -9.27
N LEU A 67 2.49 -0.88 -8.25
CA LEU A 67 2.92 -1.36 -6.95
C LEU A 67 2.65 -2.86 -6.86
N VAL A 68 3.68 -3.65 -6.53
CA VAL A 68 3.58 -5.11 -6.36
C VAL A 68 3.89 -5.46 -4.91
N ILE A 69 2.94 -6.10 -4.24
CA ILE A 69 3.03 -6.53 -2.85
C ILE A 69 3.23 -8.04 -2.85
N ILE A 70 4.38 -8.48 -2.32
CA ILE A 70 4.69 -9.90 -2.18
C ILE A 70 4.24 -10.38 -0.80
N SER A 71 3.33 -11.33 -0.75
CA SER A 71 2.84 -11.95 0.50
C SER A 71 3.68 -13.17 0.87
N LYS A 72 3.82 -13.46 2.16
CA LYS A 72 4.46 -14.68 2.67
C LYS A 72 3.54 -15.91 2.63
N THR A 73 2.23 -15.71 2.57
CA THR A 73 1.23 -16.72 2.92
C THR A 73 0.24 -17.05 1.80
N PHE A 74 0.34 -16.40 0.64
CA PHE A 74 -0.66 -16.52 -0.43
C PHE A 74 -0.12 -17.40 -1.56
N GLU A 75 -0.89 -18.38 -2.03
CA GLU A 75 -0.46 -19.29 -3.11
C GLU A 75 -0.10 -18.51 -4.39
N GLU A 76 -0.88 -17.48 -4.71
CA GLU A 76 -0.48 -16.41 -5.63
C GLU A 76 0.32 -15.34 -4.86
N ASN A 77 1.63 -15.49 -4.85
CA ASN A 77 2.53 -14.71 -3.99
C ASN A 77 2.55 -13.18 -4.25
N GLU A 78 1.86 -12.67 -5.27
CA GLU A 78 1.95 -11.27 -5.72
C GLU A 78 0.58 -10.63 -5.92
N ILE A 79 0.30 -9.55 -5.18
CA ILE A 79 -0.89 -8.72 -5.37
C ILE A 79 -0.44 -7.37 -5.94
N LYS A 80 -1.14 -6.90 -6.98
CA LYS A 80 -0.68 -5.78 -7.81
C LYS A 80 -1.75 -4.71 -7.93
N ILE A 81 -1.34 -3.46 -7.98
CA ILE A 81 -2.17 -2.33 -8.45
C ILE A 81 -1.37 -1.54 -9.48
N SER A 82 -1.96 -1.33 -10.64
CA SER A 82 -1.33 -0.69 -11.80
C SER A 82 -1.85 0.75 -11.99
N ASN A 83 -1.26 1.48 -12.94
CA ASN A 83 -1.70 2.82 -13.34
C ASN A 83 -1.70 3.86 -12.21
N LEU A 84 -0.79 3.73 -11.25
CA LEU A 84 -0.58 4.75 -10.21
C LEU A 84 0.33 5.85 -10.75
N ARG A 85 0.18 7.09 -10.29
CA ARG A 85 1.21 8.11 -10.53
C ARG A 85 2.48 7.69 -9.81
N LYS A 86 3.65 8.03 -10.38
CA LYS A 86 4.95 7.66 -9.81
C LYS A 86 5.09 8.08 -8.34
N SER A 87 4.67 9.30 -8.03
CA SER A 87 4.69 9.84 -6.65
C SER A 87 3.76 9.08 -5.71
N GLU A 88 2.60 8.63 -6.17
CA GLU A 88 1.63 7.85 -5.37
C GLU A 88 2.18 6.46 -5.05
N ALA A 89 2.76 5.77 -6.04
CA ALA A 89 3.38 4.46 -5.84
C ALA A 89 4.57 4.54 -4.87
N ILE A 90 5.44 5.55 -5.02
CA ILE A 90 6.54 5.82 -4.11
C ILE A 90 6.03 6.07 -2.69
N PHE A 91 5.02 6.93 -2.55
CA PHE A 91 4.46 7.29 -1.26
C PHE A 91 3.83 6.06 -0.57
N ALA A 92 3.04 5.28 -1.30
CA ALA A 92 2.45 4.03 -0.83
C ALA A 92 3.53 3.06 -0.33
N ARG A 93 4.56 2.80 -1.14
CA ARG A 93 5.67 1.91 -0.75
C ARG A 93 6.34 2.37 0.54
N ARG A 94 6.63 3.67 0.67
CA ARG A 94 7.27 4.22 1.87
C ARG A 94 6.43 4.00 3.14
N ILE A 95 5.11 4.18 3.05
CA ILE A 95 4.21 3.92 4.18
C ILE A 95 4.23 2.44 4.54
N ILE A 96 4.09 1.55 3.54
CA ILE A 96 4.02 0.11 3.78
C ILE A 96 5.33 -0.39 4.40
N GLU A 97 6.48 -0.02 3.84
CA GLU A 97 7.80 -0.40 4.38
C GLU A 97 8.04 0.16 5.79
N GLY A 98 7.59 1.38 6.05
CA GLY A 98 7.59 1.94 7.40
C GLY A 98 6.74 1.12 8.38
N LEU A 99 5.53 0.72 7.97
CA LEU A 99 4.63 -0.10 8.81
C LEU A 99 5.22 -1.48 9.08
N ARG A 100 5.81 -2.12 8.06
CA ARG A 100 6.54 -3.39 8.20
C ARG A 100 7.66 -3.27 9.22
N THR A 101 8.41 -2.16 9.20
CA THR A 101 9.47 -1.89 10.17
C THR A 101 8.93 -1.72 11.59
N PHE A 102 7.83 -0.98 11.75
CA PHE A 102 7.15 -0.81 13.03
C PHE A 102 6.68 -2.15 13.59
N GLU A 103 6.00 -2.96 12.78
CA GLU A 103 5.48 -4.28 13.17
C GLU A 103 6.62 -5.23 13.58
N ASN A 104 7.69 -5.29 12.78
CA ASN A 104 8.87 -6.12 13.07
C ASN A 104 9.55 -5.72 14.39
N LYS A 105 9.60 -4.41 14.70
CA LYS A 105 10.18 -3.87 15.93
C LYS A 105 9.18 -3.76 17.08
N LYS A 106 7.94 -4.18 16.89
CA LYS A 106 6.83 -4.07 17.85
C LYS A 106 6.62 -2.63 18.35
N ILE A 107 6.80 -1.64 17.47
CA ILE A 107 6.59 -0.22 17.77
C ILE A 107 5.09 0.08 17.69
N SER A 108 4.53 0.62 18.76
CA SER A 108 3.12 1.02 18.81
C SER A 108 2.87 2.27 17.95
N THR A 109 1.88 2.21 17.07
CA THR A 109 1.38 3.34 16.26
C THR A 109 0.48 4.31 17.05
N SER A 110 0.04 3.91 18.24
CA SER A 110 -1.07 4.56 18.95
C SER A 110 -0.70 5.87 19.63
N SER A 111 0.59 6.11 19.86
CA SER A 111 1.10 7.37 20.41
C SER A 111 1.19 8.48 19.36
N TYR A 112 0.92 8.18 18.09
CA TYR A 112 1.03 9.13 17.00
C TYR A 112 -0.35 9.51 16.49
N THR A 113 -0.55 10.79 16.19
CA THR A 113 -1.64 11.22 15.30
C THR A 113 -1.41 10.66 13.89
N LYS A 114 -2.46 10.63 13.04
CA LYS A 114 -2.33 10.16 11.66
C LYS A 114 -1.21 10.89 10.90
N LYS A 115 -1.12 12.21 11.05
CA LYS A 115 -0.13 13.05 10.36
C LYS A 115 1.30 12.73 10.83
N GLU A 116 1.52 12.67 12.14
CA GLU A 116 2.82 12.32 12.71
C GLU A 116 3.25 10.92 12.32
N LEU A 117 2.31 9.96 12.32
CA LEU A 117 2.59 8.58 11.94
C LEU A 117 3.02 8.52 10.48
N VAL A 118 2.26 9.11 9.55
CA VAL A 118 2.62 9.12 8.12
C VAL A 118 4.00 9.73 7.91
N LEU A 119 4.29 10.88 8.52
CA LEU A 119 5.62 11.50 8.44
C LEU A 119 6.73 10.58 8.96
N LYS A 120 6.51 9.93 10.11
CA LYS A 120 7.48 9.02 10.70
C LYS A 120 7.73 7.77 9.83
N LEU A 121 6.66 7.20 9.25
CA LEU A 121 6.76 6.05 8.37
C LEU A 121 7.54 6.39 7.09
N GLN A 122 7.28 7.56 6.50
CA GLN A 122 8.01 8.04 5.32
C GLN A 122 9.51 8.22 5.59
N GLN A 123 9.88 8.69 6.79
CA GLN A 123 11.28 8.87 7.19
C GLN A 123 12.04 7.55 7.37
N LEU A 124 11.37 6.43 7.64
CA LEU A 124 12.03 5.14 7.83
C LEU A 124 12.40 4.44 6.52
N SER A 125 11.68 4.75 5.44
CA SER A 125 11.94 4.20 4.12
C SER A 125 12.85 5.15 3.32
N THR A 126 14.12 5.26 3.74
CA THR A 126 15.13 6.12 3.09
C THR A 126 15.81 5.47 1.88
N THR A 127 15.44 4.24 1.50
CA THR A 127 15.99 3.60 0.31
C THR A 127 15.84 4.52 -0.90
N GLU A 128 16.97 4.91 -1.50
CA GLU A 128 16.97 5.68 -2.73
C GLU A 128 16.22 4.88 -3.80
N ILE A 129 15.21 5.52 -4.39
CA ILE A 129 14.47 4.94 -5.51
C ILE A 129 15.05 5.59 -6.75
N VAL A 130 15.90 4.85 -7.45
CA VAL A 130 16.37 5.23 -8.79
C VAL A 130 15.27 4.82 -9.76
N LEU A 131 14.55 5.81 -10.30
CA LEU A 131 13.45 5.62 -11.26
C LEU A 131 13.90 5.93 -12.68
#